data_AF-A0A9D6Z6Z8-F1
#
_entry.id   AF-A0A9D6Z6Z8-F1
#
_cell.length_a   1.000
_cell.length_b   1.000
_cell.length_c   1.000
_cell.angle_alpha   90.00
_cell.angle_beta   90.00
_cell.angle_gamma   90.00
#
_symmetry.space_group_name_H-M   'P 1'
#
loop_
_entity.id
_entity.type
_entity.pdbx_description
1 polymer ?
#
loop_
_entity_poly.entity_id
_entity_poly.type
_entity_poly.pdbx_seq_one_letter_code
_entity_poly.pdbx_strand_id
1 'polypeptide(L)'
;MFTDDETLLLADAQFFRKKAAITTKIRAMLEATHDALQNELAGLSLVAPPDFNPHLHQLVKGEHLEDFPYQYLDCPKYFSGANTFTFRTLVWWGHHVTCALLLEGSEMGRYKRQLLGRFHQLAGKDLELSLAPSLWEWKRGEGYTLPITHDRKAQIAAVLAERSFLKVVRCVPLGDPRVREGQLAQMACETFRSLSPLVTP
;
A
#
# COMPACT_ATOMS: atom_id res chain seq x y z
N MET A 1 -10.26 17.29 31.18
CA MET A 1 -10.46 18.74 31.05
C MET A 1 -9.65 19.17 29.83
N PHE A 2 -10.22 19.96 28.92
CA PHE A 2 -9.53 20.36 27.67
C PHE A 2 -8.51 21.48 27.91
N THR A 3 -7.45 21.50 27.11
CA THR A 3 -6.51 22.63 27.02
C THR A 3 -7.09 23.77 26.17
N ASP A 4 -6.44 24.93 26.19
CA ASP A 4 -6.82 26.07 25.34
C ASP A 4 -6.71 25.70 23.84
N ASP A 5 -5.62 25.04 23.44
CA ASP A 5 -5.40 24.58 22.06
C ASP A 5 -6.46 23.57 21.62
N GLU A 6 -6.81 22.61 22.48
CA GLU A 6 -7.88 21.65 22.22
C GLU A 6 -9.23 22.35 22.07
N THR A 7 -9.50 23.37 22.89
CA THR A 7 -10.75 24.15 22.82
C THR A 7 -10.84 24.97 21.53
N LEU A 8 -9.73 25.57 21.08
CA LEU A 8 -9.65 26.26 19.80
C LEU A 8 -9.91 25.31 18.62
N LEU A 9 -9.32 24.11 18.65
CA LEU A 9 -9.53 23.11 17.61
C LEU A 9 -10.97 22.57 17.60
N LEU A 10 -11.56 22.32 18.78
CA LEU A 10 -12.96 21.89 18.92
C LEU A 10 -13.93 22.94 18.34
N ALA A 11 -13.60 24.23 18.46
CA ALA A 11 -14.40 25.34 17.95
C ALA A 11 -14.16 25.66 16.46
N ASP A 12 -13.13 25.11 15.83
CA ASP A 12 -12.78 25.42 14.43
C ASP A 12 -13.70 24.71 13.42
N ALA A 13 -14.86 25.32 13.15
CA ALA A 13 -15.78 24.83 12.14
C ALA A 13 -15.18 24.76 10.72
N GLN A 14 -14.18 25.58 10.40
CA GLN A 14 -13.55 25.54 9.08
C GLN A 14 -12.66 24.32 8.94
N PHE A 15 -11.94 23.94 9.99
CA PHE A 15 -11.15 22.71 10.04
C PHE A 15 -12.01 21.48 9.71
N PHE A 16 -13.16 21.32 10.39
CA PHE A 16 -14.04 20.17 10.15
C PHE A 16 -14.65 20.16 8.74
N ARG A 17 -15.02 21.32 8.19
CA ARG A 17 -15.51 21.43 6.80
C ARG A 17 -14.43 21.07 5.78
N LYS A 18 -13.20 21.54 5.99
CA LYS A 18 -12.04 21.16 5.15
C LYS A 18 -11.77 19.67 5.27
N LYS A 19 -11.80 19.10 6.49
CA LYS A 19 -11.63 17.66 6.73
C LYS A 19 -12.65 16.85 5.92
N ALA A 20 -13.93 17.23 5.98
CA ALA A 20 -14.99 16.58 5.22
C ALA A 20 -14.75 16.67 3.70
N ALA A 21 -14.39 17.85 3.19
CA ALA A 21 -14.11 18.04 1.76
C ALA A 21 -12.91 17.21 1.28
N ILE A 22 -11.81 17.17 2.05
CA ILE A 22 -10.64 16.34 1.74
C ILE A 22 -11.01 14.86 1.75
N THR A 23 -11.84 14.43 2.72
CA THR A 23 -12.32 13.04 2.82
C THR A 23 -13.04 12.63 1.53
N THR A 24 -13.97 13.45 1.03
CA THR A 24 -14.68 13.18 -0.21
C THR A 24 -13.75 13.14 -1.42
N LYS A 25 -12.76 14.04 -1.50
CA LYS A 25 -11.77 14.04 -2.59
C LYS A 25 -10.91 12.77 -2.59
N ILE A 26 -10.43 12.34 -1.42
CA ILE A 26 -9.68 11.09 -1.29
C ILE A 26 -10.51 9.90 -1.73
N ARG A 27 -11.80 9.85 -1.35
CA ARG A 27 -12.71 8.80 -1.79
C ARG A 27 -12.81 8.73 -3.31
N ALA A 28 -13.06 9.87 -3.97
CA ALA A 28 -13.15 9.94 -5.43
C ALA A 28 -11.83 9.53 -6.12
N MET A 29 -10.68 9.93 -5.56
CA MET A 29 -9.37 9.50 -6.08
C MET A 29 -9.17 7.99 -5.97
N LEU A 30 -9.61 7.37 -4.86
CA LEU A 30 -9.52 5.91 -4.68
C LEU A 30 -10.49 5.15 -5.60
N GLU A 31 -11.67 5.70 -5.90
CA GLU A 31 -12.59 5.14 -6.89
C GLU A 31 -11.99 5.19 -8.31
N ALA A 32 -11.40 6.32 -8.71
CA ALA A 32 -10.68 6.41 -9.98
C ALA A 32 -9.46 5.45 -10.03
N THR A 33 -8.81 5.25 -8.89
CA THR A 33 -7.71 4.28 -8.76
C THR A 33 -8.18 2.84 -8.95
N HIS A 34 -9.36 2.49 -8.43
CA HIS A 34 -9.95 1.18 -8.64
C HIS A 34 -10.18 0.90 -10.12
N ASP A 35 -10.81 1.83 -10.84
CA ASP A 35 -11.13 1.65 -12.26
C ASP A 35 -9.85 1.51 -13.10
N ALA A 36 -8.82 2.31 -12.80
CA ALA A 36 -7.53 2.23 -13.46
C ALA A 36 -6.80 0.90 -13.17
N LEU A 37 -6.83 0.41 -11.93
CA LEU A 37 -6.22 -0.87 -11.57
C LEU A 37 -6.96 -2.06 -12.18
N GLN A 38 -8.29 -2.01 -12.30
CA GLN A 38 -9.05 -3.07 -12.98
C GLN A 38 -8.61 -3.21 -14.44
N ASN A 39 -8.31 -2.10 -15.12
CA ASN A 39 -7.77 -2.12 -16.48
C ASN A 39 -6.35 -2.70 -16.54
N GLU A 40 -5.49 -2.38 -15.57
CA GLU A 40 -4.13 -2.96 -15.48
C GLU A 40 -4.17 -4.47 -15.19
N LEU A 41 -5.13 -4.92 -14.37
CA LEU A 41 -5.31 -6.32 -14.02
C LEU A 41 -5.94 -7.14 -15.16
N ALA A 42 -6.67 -6.49 -16.08
CA ALA A 42 -7.32 -7.14 -17.19
C ALA A 42 -6.29 -7.83 -18.11
N GLY A 43 -6.40 -9.15 -18.22
CA GLY A 43 -5.49 -9.95 -19.07
C GLY A 43 -4.18 -10.36 -18.41
N LEU A 44 -3.93 -9.98 -17.15
CA LEU A 44 -2.80 -10.50 -16.39
C LEU A 44 -3.12 -11.87 -15.78
N SER A 45 -2.22 -12.82 -15.96
CA SER A 45 -2.22 -14.04 -15.16
C SER A 45 -1.44 -13.78 -13.87
N LEU A 46 -2.11 -13.92 -12.73
CA LEU A 46 -1.51 -13.72 -11.43
C LEU A 46 -1.21 -15.08 -10.76
N VAL A 47 -0.03 -15.20 -10.17
CA VAL A 47 0.27 -16.19 -9.13
C VAL A 47 -0.53 -15.75 -7.91
N ALA A 48 -1.68 -16.39 -7.70
CA ALA A 48 -2.60 -16.04 -6.64
C ALA A 48 -3.09 -17.31 -5.92
N PRO A 49 -3.61 -17.19 -4.69
CA PRO A 49 -4.19 -18.32 -3.96
C PRO A 49 -5.41 -18.94 -4.69
N PRO A 50 -5.84 -20.15 -4.30
CA PRO A 50 -7.10 -20.74 -4.77
C PRO A 50 -8.30 -19.82 -4.52
N ASP A 51 -9.29 -19.85 -5.40
CA ASP A 51 -10.52 -19.03 -5.34
C ASP A 51 -10.28 -17.50 -5.39
N PHE A 52 -9.08 -17.08 -5.79
CA PHE A 52 -8.77 -15.68 -6.00
C PHE A 52 -9.60 -15.09 -7.15
N ASN A 53 -10.24 -13.95 -6.90
CA ASN A 53 -10.99 -13.20 -7.90
C ASN A 53 -10.37 -11.79 -8.05
N PRO A 54 -9.77 -11.46 -9.20
CA PRO A 54 -9.12 -10.16 -9.43
C PRO A 54 -10.08 -8.96 -9.46
N HIS A 55 -11.39 -9.21 -9.58
CA HIS A 55 -12.42 -8.17 -9.60
C HIS A 55 -12.90 -7.75 -8.22
N LEU A 56 -12.57 -8.53 -7.17
CA LEU A 56 -12.92 -8.15 -5.81
C LEU A 56 -12.07 -6.99 -5.34
N HIS A 57 -12.71 -6.01 -4.71
CA HIS A 57 -12.07 -4.86 -4.13
C HIS A 57 -12.75 -4.45 -2.83
N GLN A 58 -12.11 -3.59 -2.06
CA GLN A 58 -12.70 -2.97 -0.89
C GLN A 58 -12.21 -1.54 -0.75
N LEU A 59 -13.13 -0.62 -0.46
CA LEU A 59 -12.80 0.74 -0.07
C LEU A 59 -13.17 0.93 1.40
N VAL A 60 -12.22 1.39 2.20
CA VAL A 60 -12.38 1.58 3.65
C VAL A 60 -12.03 3.00 4.03
N LYS A 61 -12.76 3.52 5.01
CA LYS A 61 -12.48 4.77 5.72
C LYS A 61 -12.41 4.46 7.22
N GLY A 62 -11.45 5.04 7.91
CA GLY A 62 -11.34 4.95 9.37
C GLY A 62 -10.66 6.17 9.97
N GLU A 63 -10.69 6.25 11.30
CA GLU A 63 -10.17 7.40 12.07
C GLU A 63 -9.09 6.98 13.09
N HIS A 64 -8.78 5.68 13.20
CA HIS A 64 -7.95 5.12 14.28
C HIS A 64 -6.75 4.31 13.76
N LEU A 65 -6.12 4.75 12.67
CA LEU A 65 -4.78 4.25 12.36
C LEU A 65 -3.78 5.14 13.12
N GLU A 66 -3.41 4.68 14.32
CA GLU A 66 -2.69 5.47 15.33
C GLU A 66 -3.37 6.81 15.65
N ASP A 67 -4.71 6.78 15.72
CA ASP A 67 -5.56 7.97 15.96
C ASP A 67 -5.54 9.02 14.83
N PHE A 68 -5.04 8.65 13.65
CA PHE A 68 -5.14 9.48 12.45
C PHE A 68 -6.20 8.96 11.47
N PRO A 69 -6.89 9.89 10.76
CA PRO A 69 -7.76 9.54 9.67
C PRO A 69 -7.04 8.84 8.53
N TYR A 70 -7.72 7.88 7.92
CA TYR A 70 -7.21 7.18 6.75
C TYR A 70 -8.34 6.71 5.84
N GLN A 71 -7.99 6.55 4.56
CA GLN A 71 -8.81 5.83 3.60
C GLN A 71 -7.93 4.94 2.75
N TYR A 72 -8.41 3.76 2.37
CA TYR A 72 -7.69 2.91 1.46
C TYR A 72 -8.59 2.17 0.48
N LEU A 73 -7.97 1.79 -0.63
CA LEU A 73 -8.47 0.82 -1.59
C LEU A 73 -7.62 -0.45 -1.48
N ASP A 74 -8.25 -1.60 -1.32
CA ASP A 74 -7.68 -2.90 -1.65
C ASP A 74 -8.20 -3.31 -3.02
N CYS A 75 -7.33 -3.42 -4.03
CA CYS A 75 -7.67 -3.84 -5.38
C CYS A 75 -6.46 -4.47 -6.08
N PRO A 76 -6.47 -5.80 -6.33
CA PRO A 76 -7.51 -6.75 -5.95
C PRO A 76 -7.49 -7.04 -4.44
N LYS A 77 -8.60 -7.53 -3.89
CA LYS A 77 -8.76 -7.82 -2.45
C LYS A 77 -9.01 -9.30 -2.23
N TYR A 78 -8.10 -9.97 -1.52
CA TYR A 78 -8.28 -11.35 -1.07
C TYR A 78 -7.69 -11.56 0.33
N PHE A 79 -8.57 -11.93 1.26
CA PHE A 79 -8.21 -12.34 2.62
C PHE A 79 -9.04 -13.57 2.98
N SER A 80 -8.41 -14.74 3.10
CA SER A 80 -9.09 -16.01 3.38
C SER A 80 -8.20 -16.93 4.20
N GLY A 81 -8.61 -17.23 5.43
CA GLY A 81 -7.79 -18.00 6.38
C GLY A 81 -6.43 -17.32 6.61
N ALA A 82 -5.35 -18.05 6.35
CA ALA A 82 -3.98 -17.54 6.44
C ALA A 82 -3.47 -16.91 5.11
N ASN A 83 -4.30 -16.86 4.07
CA ASN A 83 -3.90 -16.30 2.79
C ASN A 83 -4.29 -14.82 2.70
N THR A 84 -3.31 -13.99 2.36
CA THR A 84 -3.50 -12.59 2.01
C THR A 84 -2.93 -12.36 0.61
N PHE A 85 -3.73 -11.78 -0.27
CA PHE A 85 -3.28 -11.20 -1.52
C PHE A 85 -4.05 -9.91 -1.73
N THR A 86 -3.38 -8.78 -1.55
CA THR A 86 -3.98 -7.49 -1.86
C THR A 86 -2.94 -6.50 -2.37
N PHE A 87 -3.36 -5.65 -3.30
CA PHE A 87 -2.65 -4.42 -3.58
C PHE A 87 -3.43 -3.26 -2.97
N ARG A 88 -2.84 -2.62 -1.96
CA ARG A 88 -3.46 -1.54 -1.19
C ARG A 88 -2.93 -0.18 -1.63
N THR A 89 -3.83 0.75 -1.91
CA THR A 89 -3.55 2.19 -1.98
C THR A 89 -4.12 2.87 -0.74
N LEU A 90 -3.26 3.30 0.19
CA LEU A 90 -3.59 3.92 1.48
C LEU A 90 -3.25 5.40 1.45
N VAL A 91 -4.19 6.25 1.86
CA VAL A 91 -3.95 7.66 2.18
C VAL A 91 -4.10 7.84 3.68
N TRP A 92 -2.97 8.07 4.36
CA TRP A 92 -2.91 8.20 5.83
C TRP A 92 -2.58 9.64 6.22
N TRP A 93 -3.52 10.29 6.90
CA TRP A 93 -3.44 11.72 7.21
C TRP A 93 -2.31 11.99 8.20
N GLY A 94 -1.62 13.11 8.02
CA GLY A 94 -0.45 13.45 8.83
C GLY A 94 0.80 12.62 8.52
N HIS A 95 0.69 11.62 7.64
CA HIS A 95 1.76 10.69 7.31
C HIS A 95 2.07 10.79 5.82
N HIS A 96 1.54 9.87 5.02
CA HIS A 96 1.94 9.68 3.63
C HIS A 96 0.85 8.94 2.84
N VAL A 97 1.03 8.88 1.53
CA VAL A 97 0.31 7.93 0.67
C VAL A 97 1.18 6.72 0.45
N THR A 98 0.63 5.52 0.58
CA THR A 98 1.33 4.25 0.38
C THR A 98 0.60 3.38 -0.63
N CYS A 99 1.33 2.87 -1.61
CA CYS A 99 0.92 1.76 -2.46
C CYS A 99 1.70 0.51 -2.03
N ALA A 100 1.02 -0.59 -1.74
CA ALA A 100 1.66 -1.77 -1.17
C ALA A 100 1.08 -3.07 -1.72
N LEU A 101 1.94 -4.03 -2.03
CA LEU A 101 1.53 -5.41 -2.29
C LEU A 101 1.73 -6.24 -1.02
N LEU A 102 0.65 -6.82 -0.51
CA LEU A 102 0.62 -7.63 0.72
C LEU A 102 0.35 -9.08 0.32
N LEU A 103 1.26 -9.96 0.72
CA LEU A 103 1.26 -11.37 0.34
C LEU A 103 1.52 -12.24 1.57
N GLU A 104 0.66 -13.22 1.80
CA GLU A 104 0.80 -14.22 2.87
C GLU A 104 0.10 -15.52 2.45
N GLY A 105 0.56 -16.66 2.95
CA GLY A 105 -0.08 -17.95 2.75
C GLY A 105 0.61 -18.86 1.74
N SER A 106 -0.15 -19.69 1.03
CA SER A 106 0.35 -20.89 0.32
C SER A 106 1.39 -20.58 -0.77
N GLU A 107 1.25 -19.45 -1.46
CA GLU A 107 2.12 -19.08 -2.58
C GLU A 107 3.43 -18.37 -2.15
N MET A 108 3.67 -18.19 -0.85
CA MET A 108 4.83 -17.44 -0.32
C MET A 108 6.18 -17.93 -0.84
N GLY A 109 6.35 -19.25 -0.98
CA GLY A 109 7.57 -19.81 -1.56
C GLY A 109 7.82 -19.33 -3.00
N ARG A 110 6.77 -19.13 -3.79
CA ARG A 110 6.86 -18.60 -5.16
C ARG A 110 7.16 -17.11 -5.16
N TYR A 111 6.47 -16.33 -4.33
CA TYR A 111 6.70 -14.88 -4.23
C TYR A 111 8.14 -14.55 -3.83
N LYS A 112 8.70 -15.25 -2.83
CA LYS A 112 10.11 -15.08 -2.43
C LYS A 112 11.07 -15.42 -3.57
N ARG A 113 10.83 -16.52 -4.30
CA ARG A 113 11.64 -16.89 -5.47
C ARG A 113 11.54 -15.86 -6.58
N GLN A 114 10.36 -15.33 -6.87
CA GLN A 114 10.17 -14.30 -7.89
C GLN A 114 10.87 -13.00 -7.51
N LEU A 115 10.76 -12.56 -6.24
CA LEU A 115 11.48 -11.38 -5.75
C LEU A 115 12.99 -11.51 -5.94
N LEU A 116 13.58 -12.63 -5.51
CA LEU A 116 15.03 -12.82 -5.59
C LEU A 116 15.53 -13.09 -7.02
N GLY A 117 14.74 -13.81 -7.81
CA GLY A 117 15.04 -14.11 -9.22
C GLY A 117 14.93 -12.88 -10.12
N ARG A 118 13.98 -11.99 -9.84
CA ARG A 118 13.69 -10.78 -10.63
C ARG A 118 14.12 -9.50 -9.94
N PHE A 119 14.99 -9.58 -8.93
CA PHE A 119 15.42 -8.45 -8.10
C PHE A 119 15.84 -7.21 -8.89
N HIS A 120 16.56 -7.38 -10.00
CA HIS A 120 17.00 -6.30 -10.88
C HIS A 120 15.86 -5.51 -11.52
N GLN A 121 14.66 -6.10 -11.64
CA GLN A 121 13.46 -5.42 -12.14
C GLN A 121 12.76 -4.60 -11.06
N LEU A 122 13.07 -4.82 -9.77
CA LEU A 122 12.50 -4.09 -8.64
C LEU A 122 13.47 -3.04 -8.10
N ALA A 123 14.78 -3.34 -8.15
CA ALA A 123 15.81 -2.51 -7.57
C ALA A 123 15.82 -1.09 -8.17
N GLY A 124 15.93 -0.08 -7.31
CA GLY A 124 16.01 1.33 -7.72
C GLY A 124 14.70 1.95 -8.20
N LYS A 125 13.55 1.31 -7.97
CA LYS A 125 12.21 1.85 -8.33
C LYS A 125 11.47 2.49 -7.15
N ASP A 126 12.22 3.02 -6.16
CA ASP A 126 11.68 3.59 -4.92
C ASP A 126 10.71 2.63 -4.20
N LEU A 127 11.05 1.35 -4.20
CA LEU A 127 10.33 0.29 -3.49
C LEU A 127 11.07 -0.05 -2.20
N GLU A 128 10.34 -0.39 -1.16
CA GLU A 128 10.89 -0.79 0.13
C GLU A 128 10.22 -2.08 0.62
N LEU A 129 11.02 -2.99 1.16
CA LEU A 129 10.55 -4.18 1.84
C LEU A 129 10.18 -3.84 3.29
N SER A 130 9.00 -4.23 3.74
CA SER A 130 8.61 -4.11 5.16
C SER A 130 9.44 -5.03 6.05
N LEU A 131 9.95 -4.49 7.16
CA LEU A 131 10.63 -5.20 8.25
C LEU A 131 9.72 -5.44 9.46
N ALA A 132 8.55 -4.81 9.48
CA ALA A 132 7.59 -4.93 10.57
C ALA A 132 7.16 -6.39 10.83
N PRO A 133 6.74 -6.72 12.07
CA PRO A 133 6.29 -8.07 12.42
C PRO A 133 4.88 -8.39 11.90
N SER A 134 4.19 -7.43 11.28
CA SER A 134 2.83 -7.59 10.74
C SER A 134 2.67 -6.90 9.39
N LEU A 135 1.76 -7.43 8.56
CA LEU A 135 1.29 -6.77 7.34
C LEU A 135 0.65 -5.40 7.62
N TRP A 136 0.14 -5.17 8.83
CA TRP A 136 -0.68 -4.00 9.17
C TRP A 136 0.08 -2.79 9.75
N GLU A 137 1.40 -2.88 9.90
CA GLU A 137 2.24 -1.74 10.26
C GLU A 137 2.50 -0.85 9.05
N TRP A 138 2.24 0.46 9.14
CA TRP A 138 2.35 1.38 8.00
C TRP A 138 3.47 2.40 8.15
N LYS A 139 4.20 2.39 9.27
CA LYS A 139 5.39 3.21 9.44
C LYS A 139 6.46 2.86 8.40
N ARG A 140 7.26 3.87 8.08
CA ARG A 140 8.36 3.81 7.11
C ARG A 140 9.62 4.36 7.75
N GLY A 141 10.76 3.86 7.30
CA GLY A 141 12.07 4.34 7.67
C GLY A 141 12.84 3.31 8.48
N GLU A 142 13.85 3.79 9.21
CA GLU A 142 14.72 2.95 10.01
C GLU A 142 13.91 2.04 10.96
N GLY A 143 14.25 0.75 10.98
CA GLY A 143 13.53 -0.27 11.74
C GLY A 143 12.22 -0.77 11.13
N TYR A 144 11.57 0.00 10.25
CA TYR A 144 10.27 -0.36 9.67
C TYR A 144 10.34 -0.89 8.24
N THR A 145 11.21 -0.32 7.42
CA THR A 145 11.33 -0.67 6.00
C THR A 145 12.79 -0.72 5.55
N LEU A 146 13.03 -1.47 4.48
CA LEU A 146 14.33 -1.65 3.85
C LEU A 146 14.25 -1.33 2.35
N PRO A 147 14.91 -0.27 1.87
CA PRO A 147 14.95 0.05 0.44
C PRO A 147 15.44 -1.13 -0.42
N ILE A 148 14.74 -1.36 -1.53
CA ILE A 148 15.13 -2.32 -2.56
C ILE A 148 16.07 -1.60 -3.54
N THR A 149 17.34 -1.47 -3.16
CA THR A 149 18.41 -0.92 -3.99
C THR A 149 19.29 -2.03 -4.55
N HIS A 150 20.04 -1.72 -5.62
CA HIS A 150 20.82 -2.71 -6.38
C HIS A 150 21.84 -3.49 -5.53
N ASP A 151 22.39 -2.83 -4.51
CA ASP A 151 23.40 -3.35 -3.57
C ASP A 151 22.83 -4.17 -2.41
N ARG A 152 21.50 -4.21 -2.22
CA ARG A 152 20.85 -4.79 -1.03
C ARG A 152 20.27 -6.19 -1.20
N LYS A 153 20.54 -6.86 -2.34
CA LYS A 153 19.96 -8.17 -2.63
C LYS A 153 20.20 -9.21 -1.54
N ALA A 154 21.43 -9.31 -1.03
CA ALA A 154 21.81 -10.28 0.00
C ALA A 154 21.09 -10.01 1.33
N GLN A 155 21.00 -8.74 1.74
CA GLN A 155 20.29 -8.34 2.95
C GLN A 155 18.79 -8.64 2.85
N ILE A 156 18.17 -8.35 1.70
CA ILE A 156 16.77 -8.68 1.44
C ILE A 156 16.53 -10.19 1.47
N ALA A 157 17.45 -10.98 0.89
CA ALA A 157 17.35 -12.45 0.95
C ALA A 157 17.40 -12.97 2.39
N ALA A 158 18.28 -12.43 3.23
CA ALA A 158 18.38 -12.79 4.64
C ALA A 158 17.09 -12.44 5.41
N VAL A 159 16.53 -11.25 5.19
CA VAL A 159 15.25 -10.85 5.78
C VAL A 159 14.13 -11.78 5.36
N LEU A 160 14.04 -12.14 4.08
CA LEU A 160 12.95 -12.97 3.56
C LEU A 160 13.02 -14.43 3.99
N ALA A 161 14.19 -14.96 4.33
CA ALA A 161 14.35 -16.36 4.73
C ALA A 161 13.38 -16.75 5.86
N GLU A 162 13.32 -15.93 6.90
CA GLU A 162 12.57 -16.18 8.14
C GLU A 162 11.12 -15.66 8.13
N ARG A 163 10.67 -15.00 7.06
CA ARG A 163 9.36 -14.31 7.04
C ARG A 163 8.24 -15.19 6.48
N SER A 164 7.11 -15.25 7.18
CA SER A 164 5.90 -15.95 6.71
C SER A 164 5.05 -15.15 5.72
N PHE A 165 5.31 -13.85 5.59
CA PHE A 165 4.61 -12.93 4.68
C PHE A 165 5.61 -12.01 3.96
N LEU A 166 5.13 -11.33 2.92
CA LEU A 166 5.87 -10.34 2.15
C LEU A 166 5.00 -9.09 2.00
N LYS A 167 5.55 -7.93 2.35
CA LYS A 167 4.95 -6.63 2.05
C LYS A 167 6.00 -5.73 1.41
N VAL A 168 5.74 -5.33 0.18
CA VAL A 168 6.58 -4.36 -0.53
C VAL A 168 5.77 -3.09 -0.76
N VAL A 169 6.34 -1.96 -0.39
CA VAL A 169 5.66 -0.66 -0.35
C VAL A 169 6.38 0.36 -1.22
N ARG A 170 5.61 1.31 -1.76
CA ARG A 170 6.08 2.62 -2.20
C ARG A 170 5.32 3.67 -1.40
N CYS A 171 6.05 4.54 -0.73
CA CYS A 171 5.46 5.64 0.06
C CYS A 171 5.86 6.98 -0.54
N VAL A 172 4.90 7.90 -0.67
CA VAL A 172 5.13 9.28 -1.08
C VAL A 172 4.57 10.25 -0.04
N PRO A 173 5.22 11.39 0.22
CA PRO A 173 4.70 12.38 1.15
C PRO A 173 3.37 12.95 0.65
N LEU A 174 2.48 13.37 1.56
CA LEU A 174 1.20 14.00 1.19
C LEU A 174 1.38 15.29 0.38
N GLY A 175 2.55 15.94 0.48
CA GLY A 175 2.92 17.12 -0.30
C GLY A 175 3.41 16.83 -1.72
N ASP A 176 3.51 15.56 -2.13
CA ASP A 176 3.92 15.17 -3.49
C ASP A 176 2.97 15.81 -4.54
N PRO A 177 3.50 16.43 -5.61
CA PRO A 177 2.68 17.08 -6.64
C PRO A 177 1.58 16.17 -7.20
N ARG A 178 1.87 14.87 -7.39
CA ARG A 178 0.89 13.90 -7.92
C ARG A 178 -0.31 13.73 -7.00
N VAL A 179 -0.10 13.77 -5.68
CA VAL A 179 -1.19 13.72 -4.70
C VAL A 179 -2.04 14.99 -4.77
N ARG A 180 -1.39 16.15 -4.89
CA ARG A 180 -2.07 17.46 -4.98
C ARG A 180 -2.88 17.61 -6.27
N GLU A 181 -2.40 17.04 -7.36
CA GLU A 181 -3.01 17.08 -8.69
C GLU A 181 -4.05 15.96 -8.92
N GLY A 182 -4.28 15.09 -7.94
CA GLY A 182 -5.27 14.01 -8.03
C GLY A 182 -4.82 12.79 -8.86
N GLN A 183 -3.52 12.64 -9.10
CA GLN A 183 -2.92 11.58 -9.92
C GLN A 183 -2.67 10.27 -9.12
N LEU A 184 -3.50 10.01 -8.10
CA LEU A 184 -3.37 8.81 -7.26
C LEU A 184 -3.48 7.52 -8.08
N ALA A 185 -4.39 7.49 -9.05
CA ALA A 185 -4.61 6.36 -9.94
C ALA A 185 -3.36 6.02 -10.76
N GLN A 186 -2.75 7.03 -11.41
CA GLN A 186 -1.52 6.85 -12.19
C GLN A 186 -0.39 6.30 -11.32
N MET A 187 -0.18 6.90 -10.14
CA MET A 187 0.86 6.47 -9.21
C MET A 187 0.64 5.02 -8.73
N ALA A 188 -0.60 4.63 -8.45
CA ALA A 188 -0.94 3.27 -8.05
C ALA A 188 -0.65 2.27 -9.18
N CYS A 189 -1.07 2.56 -10.41
CA CYS A 189 -0.81 1.73 -11.58
C CYS A 189 0.70 1.59 -11.87
N GLU A 190 1.46 2.68 -11.81
CA GLU A 190 2.93 2.65 -11.95
C GLU A 190 3.60 1.80 -10.87
N THR A 191 3.08 1.86 -9.64
CA THR A 191 3.58 1.05 -8.53
C THR A 191 3.23 -0.42 -8.73
N PHE A 192 2.00 -0.73 -9.11
CA PHE A 192 1.56 -2.08 -9.41
C PHE A 192 2.40 -2.69 -10.53
N ARG A 193 2.64 -1.97 -11.64
CA ARG A 193 3.54 -2.40 -12.73
C ARG A 193 4.99 -2.64 -12.26
N SER A 194 5.45 -1.89 -11.25
CA SER A 194 6.77 -2.10 -10.66
C SER A 194 6.84 -3.35 -9.79
N LEU A 195 5.71 -3.76 -9.20
CA LEU A 195 5.57 -4.91 -8.30
C LEU A 195 5.04 -6.17 -8.99
N SER A 196 4.46 -6.06 -10.18
CA SER A 196 3.89 -7.19 -10.93
C SER A 196 4.88 -8.35 -11.15
N PRO A 197 6.22 -8.15 -11.27
CA PRO A 197 7.15 -9.27 -11.36
C PRO A 197 7.11 -10.23 -10.16
N LEU A 198 6.57 -9.80 -9.01
CA LEU A 198 6.37 -10.61 -7.80
C LEU A 198 5.15 -11.53 -7.84
N VAL A 199 4.22 -11.28 -8.75
CA VAL A 199 2.90 -11.93 -8.78
C VAL A 199 2.47 -12.34 -10.17
N THR A 200 3.29 -12.16 -11.21
CA THR A 200 3.06 -12.73 -12.54
C THR A 200 3.98 -13.93 -12.76
N PRO A 201 3.58 -14.97 -13.52
CA PRO A 201 4.41 -16.12 -13.85
C PRO A 201 5.82 -15.77 -14.31
#